data_AF-A0A9E3AQT8-F1
#
_entry.id   AF-A0A9E3AQT8-F1
#
_cell.length_a   1.000
_cell.length_b   1.000
_cell.length_c   1.000
_cell.angle_alpha   90.00
_cell.angle_beta   90.00
_cell.angle_gamma   90.00
#
_symmetry.space_group_name_H-M   'P 1'
#
loop_
_entity.id
_entity.type
_entity.pdbx_description
1 polymer ?
#
loop_
_entity_poly.entity_id
_entity_poly.type
_entity_poly.pdbx_seq_one_letter_code
_entity_poly.pdbx_strand_id
1 'polypeptide(L)'
;RIIASATPKREYYFQSASGNRLFELGLGPLALAAVGASSPGDQQLISAMLERHGPEGFASAYYAARGQPEVAAYLAETAARLMAKVA
;
A
#
# COMPACT_ATOMS: atom_id res chain seq x y z
N ARG A 1 -21.16 10.07 17.13
CA ARG A 1 -19.86 9.59 17.66
C ARG A 1 -19.38 8.34 16.90
N ILE A 2 -19.65 8.22 15.59
CA ILE A 2 -19.35 7.00 14.79
C ILE A 2 -17.93 7.06 14.19
N ILE A 3 -17.56 8.18 13.58
CA ILE A 3 -16.24 8.35 12.94
C ILE A 3 -15.11 8.38 13.98
N ALA A 4 -15.37 8.98 15.16
CA ALA A 4 -14.35 9.14 16.19
C ALA A 4 -13.82 7.83 16.79
N SER A 5 -14.57 6.72 16.64
CA SER A 5 -14.16 5.38 17.11
C SER A 5 -13.74 4.45 15.96
N ALA A 6 -13.70 4.93 14.71
CA ALA A 6 -13.38 4.11 13.55
C ALA A 6 -11.88 3.85 13.44
N THR A 7 -11.52 2.65 13.01
CA THR A 7 -10.16 2.22 12.72
C THR A 7 -9.70 2.89 11.42
N PRO A 8 -8.68 3.76 11.47
CA PRO A 8 -8.21 4.47 10.29
C PRO A 8 -7.82 3.50 9.17
N LYS A 9 -8.21 3.84 7.93
CA LYS A 9 -7.87 3.10 6.70
C LYS A 9 -8.42 1.66 6.65
N ARG A 10 -9.33 1.29 7.56
CA ARG A 10 -10.02 -0.02 7.55
C ARG A 10 -11.52 0.14 7.55
N GLU A 11 -12.02 1.02 8.42
CA GLU A 11 -13.44 1.29 8.55
C GLU A 11 -13.81 2.57 7.80
N TYR A 12 -14.63 2.41 6.77
CA TYR A 12 -15.10 3.47 5.89
C TYR A 12 -16.50 3.88 6.27
N TYR A 13 -16.75 5.20 6.27
CA TYR A 13 -18.03 5.75 6.66
C TYR A 13 -18.95 5.91 5.45
N PHE A 14 -20.16 5.37 5.55
CA PHE A 14 -21.23 5.56 4.59
C PHE A 14 -22.41 6.30 5.25
N GLN A 15 -22.91 7.33 4.56
CA GLN A 15 -24.08 8.11 4.96
C GLN A 15 -25.14 8.08 3.87
N SER A 16 -26.37 7.83 4.28
CA SER A 16 -27.56 7.79 3.43
C SER A 16 -28.76 8.40 4.13
N ALA A 17 -29.86 8.64 3.40
CA ALA A 17 -31.13 9.06 3.98
C ALA A 17 -31.68 8.04 5.01
N SER A 18 -31.36 6.76 4.84
CA SER A 18 -31.76 5.68 5.76
C SER A 18 -30.86 5.55 6.99
N GLY A 19 -29.78 6.34 7.08
CA GLY A 19 -28.86 6.34 8.21
C GLY A 19 -27.39 6.18 7.82
N ASN A 20 -26.57 5.94 8.84
CA ASN A 20 -25.11 5.96 8.77
C ASN A 20 -24.50 4.64 9.25
N ARG A 21 -23.47 4.14 8.55
CA ARG A 21 -22.81 2.88 8.91
C ARG A 21 -21.30 2.93 8.61
N LEU A 22 -20.52 2.24 9.44
CA LEU A 22 -19.15 1.86 9.12
C LEU A 22 -19.14 0.52 8.38
N PHE A 23 -18.33 0.41 7.34
CA PHE A 23 -18.11 -0.82 6.59
C PHE A 23 -16.62 -1.00 6.28
N GLU A 24 -16.20 -2.24 6.07
CA GLU A 24 -14.84 -2.55 5.65
C GLU A 24 -14.81 -2.90 4.16
N LEU A 25 -13.75 -2.49 3.47
CA LEU A 25 -13.52 -2.85 2.07
C LEU A 25 -12.92 -4.25 1.89
N GLY A 26 -12.65 -4.99 2.97
CA GLY A 26 -12.01 -6.30 2.91
C GLY A 26 -10.55 -6.26 2.41
N LEU A 27 -9.86 -5.13 2.60
CA LEU A 27 -8.49 -4.96 2.14
C LEU A 27 -7.52 -5.74 3.05
N GLY A 28 -6.91 -6.79 2.50
CA GLY A 28 -5.85 -7.52 3.18
C GLY A 28 -4.57 -6.69 3.36
N PRO A 29 -3.59 -7.19 4.14
CA PRO A 29 -2.34 -6.48 4.44
C PRO A 29 -1.58 -6.00 3.20
N LEU A 30 -1.56 -6.82 2.14
CA LEU A 30 -0.96 -6.46 0.85
C LEU A 30 -1.66 -5.25 0.22
N ALA A 31 -2.98 -5.31 0.10
CA ALA A 31 -3.75 -4.23 -0.51
C ALA A 31 -3.62 -2.93 0.30
N LEU A 32 -3.69 -3.01 1.63
CA LEU A 32 -3.48 -1.87 2.52
C LEU A 32 -2.07 -1.27 2.40
N ALA A 33 -1.05 -2.08 2.13
CA ALA A 33 0.31 -1.58 1.89
C ALA A 33 0.40 -0.71 0.64
N ALA A 34 -0.43 -0.93 -0.37
CA ALA A 34 -0.51 -0.08 -1.55
C ALA A 34 -1.50 1.09 -1.35
N VAL A 35 -2.79 0.79 -1.18
CA VAL A 35 -3.85 1.80 -1.26
C VAL A 35 -4.07 2.57 0.05
N GLY A 36 -3.56 2.05 1.17
CA GLY A 36 -3.66 2.68 2.49
C GLY A 36 -2.45 3.55 2.86
N ALA A 37 -1.44 3.66 2.00
CA ALA A 37 -0.15 4.28 2.34
C ALA A 37 -0.15 5.81 2.19
N SER A 38 -0.89 6.52 3.07
CA SER A 38 -1.09 7.98 2.98
C SER A 38 -0.66 8.78 4.22
N SER A 39 -0.12 8.14 5.26
CA SER A 39 0.35 8.88 6.46
C SER A 39 1.70 9.57 6.19
N PRO A 40 2.11 10.55 7.03
CA PRO A 40 3.44 11.15 6.92
C PRO A 40 4.58 10.12 6.97
N GLY A 41 4.45 9.07 7.80
CA GLY A 41 5.41 7.97 7.86
C GLY A 41 5.42 7.11 6.59
N ASP A 42 4.25 6.91 5.97
CA ASP A 42 4.18 6.24 4.66
C ASP A 42 4.92 7.07 3.59
N GLN A 43 4.71 8.39 3.57
CA GLN A 43 5.37 9.27 2.60
C GLN A 43 6.90 9.30 2.79
N GLN A 44 7.38 9.37 4.03
CA GLN A 44 8.82 9.31 4.34
C GLN A 44 9.43 7.98 3.89
N LEU A 45 8.74 6.86 4.14
CA LEU A 45 9.19 5.55 3.68
C LEU A 45 9.25 5.49 2.15
N ILE A 46 8.22 5.97 1.46
CA ILE A 46 8.15 6.01 -0.01
C ILE A 46 9.32 6.82 -0.58
N SER A 47 9.55 8.03 -0.07
CA SER A 47 10.66 8.88 -0.49
C SER A 47 12.00 8.19 -0.26
N ALA A 48 12.24 7.61 0.93
CA ALA A 48 13.48 6.91 1.24
C ALA A 48 13.73 5.70 0.32
N MET A 49 12.67 4.96 -0.02
CA MET A 49 12.79 3.81 -0.94
C MET A 49 13.09 4.27 -2.38
N LEU A 50 12.43 5.34 -2.85
CA LEU A 50 12.70 5.93 -4.16
C LEU A 50 14.14 6.47 -4.26
N GLU A 51 14.60 7.20 -3.25
CA GLU A 51 15.96 7.76 -3.21
C GLU A 51 17.04 6.67 -3.21
N ARG A 52 16.85 5.59 -2.45
CA ARG A 52 17.85 4.53 -2.32
C ARG A 52 17.87 3.54 -3.48
N HIS A 53 16.70 3.23 -4.07
CA HIS A 53 16.56 2.13 -5.03
C HIS A 53 16.18 2.58 -6.44
N GLY A 54 15.90 3.87 -6.64
CA GLY A 54 15.41 4.40 -7.91
C GLY A 54 14.00 3.92 -8.26
N PRO A 55 13.40 4.43 -9.35
CA PRO A 55 12.08 4.03 -9.81
C PRO A 55 11.96 2.52 -10.10
N GLU A 56 13.02 1.91 -10.66
CA GLU A 56 13.02 0.51 -11.07
C GLU A 56 13.05 -0.45 -9.86
N GLY A 57 13.81 -0.10 -8.82
CA GLY A 57 13.93 -0.91 -7.61
C GLY A 57 12.87 -0.61 -6.54
N PHE A 58 12.14 0.49 -6.68
CA PHE A 58 11.21 1.01 -5.68
C PHE A 58 10.18 -0.03 -5.22
N ALA A 59 9.48 -0.67 -6.15
CA ALA A 59 8.33 -1.51 -5.81
C ALA A 59 8.76 -2.71 -4.92
N SER A 60 9.85 -3.40 -5.29
CA SER A 60 10.36 -4.51 -4.50
C SER A 60 10.82 -4.05 -3.10
N ALA A 61 11.62 -2.98 -3.04
CA ALA A 61 12.14 -2.44 -1.78
C ALA A 61 11.03 -1.95 -0.84
N TYR A 62 10.02 -1.28 -1.40
CA TYR A 62 8.86 -0.80 -0.66
C TYR A 62 8.06 -1.94 -0.03
N TYR A 63 7.72 -2.98 -0.80
CA TYR A 63 6.97 -4.12 -0.26
C TYR A 63 7.78 -4.92 0.78
N ALA A 64 9.11 -5.02 0.62
CA ALA A 64 9.96 -5.62 1.66
C ALA A 64 9.89 -4.81 2.96
N ALA A 65 10.01 -3.48 2.88
CA ALA A 65 9.91 -2.59 4.04
C ALA A 65 8.52 -2.58 4.69
N ARG A 66 7.47 -2.91 3.92
CA ARG A 66 6.09 -3.08 4.41
C ARG A 66 5.81 -4.49 4.98
N GLY A 67 6.84 -5.33 5.12
CA GLY A 67 6.70 -6.68 5.66
C GLY A 67 6.07 -7.67 4.69
N GLN A 68 6.22 -7.46 3.38
CA GLN A 68 5.73 -8.32 2.30
C GLN A 68 6.91 -8.89 1.47
N PRO A 69 7.80 -9.71 2.07
CA PRO A 69 9.03 -10.17 1.41
C PRO A 69 8.79 -11.07 0.20
N GLU A 70 7.75 -11.91 0.23
CA GLU A 70 7.39 -12.76 -0.91
C GLU A 70 6.95 -11.94 -2.13
N VAL A 71 6.16 -10.89 -1.87
CA VAL A 71 5.70 -9.94 -2.89
C VAL A 71 6.90 -9.15 -3.44
N ALA A 72 7.81 -8.73 -2.57
CA ALA A 72 9.03 -8.05 -2.97
C ALA A 72 9.89 -8.90 -3.92
N ALA A 73 10.08 -10.18 -3.60
CA ALA A 73 10.82 -11.12 -4.45
C ALA A 73 10.16 -11.30 -5.83
N TYR A 74 8.84 -11.52 -5.85
CA TYR A 74 8.07 -11.62 -7.08
C TYR A 74 8.20 -10.37 -7.97
N LEU A 75 8.12 -9.18 -7.36
CA LEU A 75 8.24 -7.92 -8.09
C LEU A 75 9.65 -7.70 -8.67
N ALA A 76 10.70 -8.06 -7.92
CA ALA A 76 12.08 -7.98 -8.40
C ALA A 76 12.30 -8.88 -9.62
N GLU A 77 11.85 -10.13 -9.54
CA GLU A 77 11.97 -11.08 -10.64
C GLU A 77 11.17 -10.62 -11.87
N THR A 78 9.96 -10.12 -11.65
CA THR A 78 9.08 -9.63 -12.72
C THR A 78 9.66 -8.41 -13.41
N ALA A 79 10.19 -7.45 -12.65
CA ALA A 79 10.84 -6.25 -13.20
C ALA A 79 12.06 -6.61 -14.05
N ALA A 80 12.93 -7.52 -13.57
CA ALA A 80 14.08 -8.00 -14.32
C ALA A 80 13.66 -8.66 -15.66
N ARG A 81 12.61 -9.48 -15.63
CA ARG A 81 12.06 -10.14 -16.81
C ARG A 81 11.48 -9.15 -17.83
N LEU A 82 10.82 -8.08 -17.36
CA LEU A 82 10.27 -7.05 -18.23
C LEU A 82 11.38 -6.22 -18.89
N MET A 83 12.38 -5.80 -18.12
CA MET A 83 13.55 -5.07 -18.63
C MET A 83 14.29 -5.89 -19.70
N ALA A 84 14.48 -7.19 -19.47
CA ALA A 84 15.11 -8.09 -20.43
C ALA A 84 14.31 -8.33 -21.74
N LYS A 85 13.02 -8.00 -21.76
CA LYS A 85 12.18 -8.08 -22.98
C LYS A 85 12.17 -6.77 -23.78
N VAL A 86 12.61 -5.66 -23.19
CA VAL A 86 12.60 -4.32 -23.80
C VAL A 86 13.98 -3.96 -24.38
N ALA A 87 15.04 -4.63 -23.94
CA ALA A 87 16.39 -4.57 -24.50
C ALA A 87 16.54 -5.51 -25.71
#